data_AF-A4S1X1-F1
#
_entry.id   AF-A4S1X1-F1
#
_cell.length_a   1.000
_cell.length_b   1.000
_cell.length_c   1.000
_cell.angle_alpha   90.00
_cell.angle_beta   90.00
_cell.angle_gamma   90.00
#
_symmetry.space_group_name_H-M   'P 1'
#
loop_
_entity.id
_entity.type
_entity.pdbx_description
1 polymer ?
#
loop_
_entity_poly.entity_id
_entity_poly.type
_entity_poly.pdbx_seq_one_letter_code
_entity_poly.pdbx_strand_id
1 'polypeptide(L)'
;MTNFLDAFESYFRPEDDRFALCLAENQVPPECALALKRLYSLSFGPLAAAIYFIVVMCVEGNAEFVGSAGLAILTTIICRQASFLPRGRSLGYASHMRNAMAMFMSLTISKGFAIMYSTYDACKMPTEALGELECSHLRWATTAVIAVFGYITYVASLVFTRLAESYILVHAAMRKEEV
;
A
#
# COMPACT_ATOMS: atom_id res chain seq x y z
N MET A 1 2.41 -11.77 -27.58
CA MET A 1 3.43 -11.86 -26.52
C MET A 1 2.78 -11.35 -25.26
N THR A 2 2.26 -12.25 -24.41
CA THR A 2 1.78 -11.88 -23.07
C THR A 2 3.01 -11.49 -22.26
N ASN A 3 3.01 -10.29 -21.67
CA ASN A 3 4.13 -9.87 -20.84
C ASN A 3 4.26 -10.85 -19.67
N PHE A 4 5.49 -11.18 -19.25
CA PHE A 4 5.73 -12.02 -18.08
C PHE A 4 4.96 -11.54 -16.83
N LEU A 5 4.79 -10.22 -16.71
CA LEU A 5 3.95 -9.59 -15.69
C LEU A 5 2.46 -9.94 -15.84
N ASP A 6 1.90 -9.93 -17.04
CA ASP A 6 0.52 -10.33 -17.28
C ASP A 6 0.31 -11.83 -16.95
N ALA A 7 1.30 -12.69 -17.23
CA ALA A 7 1.25 -14.12 -16.92
C ALA A 7 1.38 -14.42 -15.42
N PHE A 8 2.17 -13.62 -14.69
CA PHE A 8 2.28 -13.74 -13.24
C PHE A 8 1.03 -13.18 -12.55
N GLU A 9 0.50 -12.04 -13.01
CA GLU A 9 -0.75 -11.45 -12.52
C GLU A 9 -1.97 -12.35 -12.80
N SER A 10 -2.00 -13.05 -13.94
CA SER A 10 -3.10 -13.98 -14.25
C SER A 10 -3.13 -15.18 -13.30
N TYR A 11 -1.99 -15.62 -12.75
CA TYR A 11 -1.94 -16.75 -11.82
C TYR A 11 -2.64 -16.45 -10.47
N PHE A 12 -2.65 -15.17 -10.04
CA PHE A 12 -3.28 -14.74 -8.79
C PHE A 12 -4.68 -14.16 -8.98
N ARG A 13 -5.13 -13.97 -10.23
CA ARG A 13 -6.52 -13.61 -10.52
C ARG A 13 -7.39 -14.87 -10.49
N PRO A 14 -8.58 -14.81 -9.89
CA PRO A 14 -9.59 -15.82 -10.14
C PRO A 14 -9.89 -15.85 -11.65
N GLU A 15 -9.78 -17.03 -12.28
CA GLU A 15 -10.10 -17.23 -13.71
C GLU A 15 -11.60 -17.06 -14.03
N ASP A 16 -12.44 -16.92 -13.01
CA ASP A 16 -13.87 -16.73 -13.16
C ASP A 16 -14.16 -15.26 -13.57
N ASP A 17 -14.69 -15.11 -14.78
CA ASP A 17 -15.04 -13.83 -15.43
C ASP A 17 -15.85 -12.90 -14.52
N ARG A 18 -16.59 -13.44 -13.55
CA ARG A 18 -17.37 -12.68 -12.57
C ARG A 18 -16.51 -11.81 -11.67
N PHE A 19 -15.28 -12.22 -11.35
CA PHE A 19 -14.35 -11.42 -10.54
C PHE A 19 -13.57 -10.41 -11.38
N ALA A 20 -13.46 -10.64 -12.69
CA ALA A 20 -12.80 -9.75 -13.64
C ALA A 20 -13.74 -8.70 -14.23
N LEU A 21 -15.06 -8.91 -14.13
CA LEU A 21 -16.09 -7.97 -14.60
C LEU A 21 -15.88 -6.61 -13.91
N CYS A 22 -15.73 -5.58 -14.72
CA CYS A 22 -15.59 -4.21 -14.24
C CYS A 22 -16.98 -3.56 -14.21
N LEU A 23 -17.37 -3.01 -13.06
CA LEU A 23 -18.64 -2.31 -12.92
C LEU A 23 -18.62 -1.01 -13.76
N ALA A 24 -19.70 -0.78 -14.50
CA ALA A 24 -19.89 0.49 -15.19
C ALA A 24 -20.08 1.63 -14.16
N GLU A 25 -19.73 2.86 -14.53
CA GLU A 25 -19.73 4.01 -13.62
C GLU A 25 -21.10 4.30 -12.97
N ASN A 26 -22.18 4.01 -13.70
CA ASN A 26 -23.57 4.12 -13.25
C ASN A 26 -24.02 2.99 -12.30
N GLN A 27 -23.29 1.87 -12.25
CA GLN A 27 -23.57 0.73 -11.39
C GLN A 27 -22.81 0.81 -10.06
N VAL A 28 -21.88 1.75 -9.92
CA VAL A 28 -21.09 1.91 -8.69
C VAL A 28 -21.90 2.71 -7.67
N PRO A 29 -22.10 2.20 -6.45
CA PRO A 29 -22.78 2.93 -5.39
C PRO A 29 -22.06 4.28 -5.08
N PRO A 30 -22.81 5.32 -4.67
CA PRO A 30 -22.23 6.65 -4.44
C PRO A 30 -21.13 6.64 -3.35
N GLU A 31 -21.27 5.75 -2.36
CA GLU A 31 -20.27 5.55 -1.31
C GLU A 31 -18.93 5.02 -1.85
N CYS A 32 -18.99 4.08 -2.81
CA CYS A 32 -17.81 3.55 -3.48
C CYS A 32 -17.15 4.60 -4.37
N ALA A 33 -17.93 5.42 -5.07
CA ALA A 33 -17.40 6.52 -5.88
C ALA A 33 -16.64 7.54 -5.00
N LEU A 34 -17.14 7.83 -3.79
CA LEU A 34 -16.45 8.67 -2.82
C LEU A 34 -15.16 8.00 -2.31
N ALA A 35 -15.20 6.71 -2.00
CA ALA A 35 -14.04 5.94 -1.54
C ALA A 35 -12.91 5.94 -2.58
N LEU A 36 -13.23 5.76 -3.86
CA LEU A 36 -12.27 5.83 -4.96
C LEU A 36 -11.62 7.23 -5.07
N LYS A 37 -12.42 8.31 -4.96
CA LYS A 37 -11.88 9.68 -4.93
C LYS A 37 -10.95 9.91 -3.74
N ARG A 38 -11.28 9.36 -2.56
CA ARG A 38 -10.43 9.47 -1.37
C ARG A 38 -9.14 8.67 -1.51
N LEU A 39 -9.15 7.55 -2.22
CA LEU A 39 -7.96 6.76 -2.57
C LEU A 39 -6.97 7.59 -3.40
N TYR A 40 -7.45 8.43 -4.31
CA TYR A 40 -6.59 9.38 -5.03
C TYR A 40 -5.90 10.35 -4.07
N SER A 41 -6.66 11.00 -3.18
CA SER A 41 -6.09 11.90 -2.18
C SER A 41 -5.13 11.19 -1.23
N LEU A 42 -5.43 9.93 -0.86
CA LEU A 42 -4.58 9.12 0.00
C LEU A 42 -3.22 8.81 -0.67
N SER A 43 -3.18 8.69 -2.00
CA SER A 43 -1.95 8.36 -2.75
C SER A 43 -0.81 9.38 -2.57
N PHE A 44 -1.11 10.62 -2.18
CA PHE A 44 -0.08 11.63 -1.90
C PHE A 44 0.74 11.31 -0.64
N GLY A 45 0.16 10.61 0.34
CA GLY A 45 0.85 10.24 1.57
C GLY A 45 2.02 9.26 1.34
N PRO A 46 1.77 8.09 0.70
CA PRO A 46 2.82 7.15 0.31
C PRO A 46 3.85 7.78 -0.62
N LEU A 47 3.44 8.70 -1.50
CA LEU A 47 4.37 9.42 -2.38
C LEU A 47 5.34 10.29 -1.56
N ALA A 48 4.83 11.04 -0.58
CA ALA A 48 5.65 11.83 0.32
C ALA A 48 6.61 10.96 1.15
N ALA A 49 6.14 9.80 1.64
CA ALA A 49 6.98 8.83 2.33
C ALA A 49 8.09 8.26 1.42
N ALA A 50 7.78 7.96 0.15
CA ALA A 50 8.77 7.51 -0.82
C ALA A 50 9.87 8.56 -1.05
N ILE A 51 9.47 9.83 -1.26
CA ILE A 51 10.41 10.94 -1.41
C ILE A 51 11.29 11.06 -0.17
N TYR A 52 10.70 10.97 1.03
CA TYR A 52 11.46 11.00 2.29
C TYR A 52 12.53 9.90 2.33
N PHE A 53 12.16 8.63 2.07
CA PHE A 53 13.12 7.52 2.11
C PHE A 53 14.23 7.66 1.08
N ILE A 54 13.93 8.16 -0.13
CA ILE A 54 14.94 8.44 -1.15
C ILE A 54 15.91 9.52 -0.67
N VAL A 55 15.40 10.61 -0.08
CA VAL A 55 16.25 11.68 0.47
C VAL A 55 17.14 11.16 1.59
N VAL A 56 16.61 10.36 2.52
CA VAL A 56 17.41 9.75 3.60
C VAL A 56 18.52 8.85 3.03
N MET A 57 18.23 8.03 2.03
CA MET A 57 19.25 7.20 1.36
C MET A 57 20.34 8.05 0.70
N CYS A 58 19.99 9.16 0.07
CA CYS A 58 20.96 10.08 -0.52
C CYS A 58 21.84 10.77 0.53
N VAL A 59 21.27 11.14 1.68
CA VAL A 59 21.98 11.82 2.77
C VAL A 59 22.89 10.85 3.55
N GLU A 60 22.40 9.66 3.88
CA GLU A 60 23.16 8.67 4.64
C GLU A 60 24.12 7.84 3.76
N GLY A 61 23.96 7.89 2.44
CA GLY A 61 24.77 7.09 1.50
C GLY A 61 24.54 5.59 1.59
N ASN A 62 23.45 5.15 2.24
CA ASN A 62 23.15 3.75 2.52
C ASN A 62 21.86 3.29 1.83
N ALA A 63 21.83 2.03 1.38
CA ALA A 63 20.69 1.42 0.69
C ALA A 63 19.64 0.80 1.63
N GLU A 64 19.68 1.10 2.93
CA GLU A 64 18.86 0.43 3.95
C GLU A 64 17.34 0.58 3.72
N PHE A 65 16.91 1.70 3.11
CA PHE A 65 15.51 2.07 2.94
C PHE A 65 14.95 1.84 1.53
N VAL A 66 15.71 1.17 0.64
CA VAL A 66 15.26 0.90 -0.74
C VAL A 66 13.95 0.12 -0.76
N GLY A 67 13.80 -0.88 0.12
CA GLY A 67 12.56 -1.64 0.24
C GLY A 67 11.37 -0.78 0.68
N SER A 68 11.57 0.12 1.66
CA SER A 68 10.53 1.04 2.14
C SER A 68 10.10 2.05 1.08
N ALA A 69 11.07 2.62 0.34
CA ALA A 69 10.79 3.49 -0.79
C ALA A 69 10.00 2.76 -1.89
N GLY A 70 10.42 1.54 -2.25
CA GLY A 70 9.73 0.71 -3.23
C GLY A 70 8.28 0.40 -2.84
N LEU A 71 8.05 0.00 -1.58
CA LEU A 71 6.70 -0.25 -1.07
C LEU A 71 5.83 1.02 -1.09
N ALA A 72 6.39 2.17 -0.72
CA ALA A 72 5.68 3.44 -0.73
C ALA A 72 5.29 3.89 -2.16
N ILE A 73 6.17 3.67 -3.14
CA ILE A 73 5.88 3.91 -4.56
C ILE A 73 4.79 2.96 -5.06
N LEU A 74 4.91 1.66 -4.78
CA LEU A 74 3.89 0.68 -5.18
C LEU A 74 2.53 1.00 -4.58
N THR A 75 2.49 1.38 -3.30
CA THR A 75 1.27 1.79 -2.62
C THR A 75 0.65 3.03 -3.27
N THR A 76 1.47 4.01 -3.66
CA THR A 76 1.03 5.19 -4.42
C THR A 76 0.39 4.79 -5.75
N ILE A 77 1.08 3.95 -6.53
CA ILE A 77 0.63 3.52 -7.85
C ILE A 77 -0.70 2.78 -7.75
N ILE A 78 -0.80 1.82 -6.82
CA ILE A 78 -2.03 1.06 -6.60
C ILE A 78 -3.18 1.98 -6.23
N CYS A 79 -3.00 2.89 -5.28
CA CYS A 79 -4.06 3.80 -4.86
C CYS A 79 -4.56 4.68 -6.01
N ARG A 80 -3.63 5.16 -6.85
CA ARG A 80 -3.93 6.02 -8.00
C ARG A 80 -4.59 5.24 -9.14
N GLN A 81 -4.08 4.05 -9.43
CA GLN A 81 -4.65 3.16 -10.45
C GLN A 81 -6.06 2.73 -10.07
N ALA A 82 -6.28 2.34 -8.82
CA ALA A 82 -7.61 1.99 -8.31
C ALA A 82 -8.62 3.13 -8.52
N SER A 83 -8.20 4.39 -8.34
CA SER A 83 -9.08 5.55 -8.48
C SER A 83 -9.45 5.91 -9.94
N PHE A 84 -8.58 5.65 -10.92
CA PHE A 84 -8.82 6.10 -12.31
C PHE A 84 -9.09 4.97 -13.29
N LEU A 85 -8.46 3.82 -13.11
CA LEU A 85 -8.57 2.74 -14.09
C LEU A 85 -9.89 1.98 -13.92
N PRO A 86 -10.55 1.57 -15.02
CA PRO A 86 -11.74 0.71 -14.96
C PRO A 86 -11.50 -0.58 -14.16
N ARG A 87 -10.28 -1.14 -14.25
CA ARG A 87 -9.85 -2.32 -13.49
C ARG A 87 -10.00 -2.14 -11.97
N GLY A 88 -9.89 -0.91 -11.46
CA GLY A 88 -10.11 -0.55 -10.06
C GLY A 88 -11.53 -0.82 -9.54
N ARG A 89 -12.50 -0.92 -10.46
CA ARG A 89 -13.93 -1.16 -10.18
C ARG A 89 -14.34 -2.63 -10.30
N SER A 90 -13.36 -3.54 -10.27
CA SER A 90 -13.62 -4.99 -10.29
C SER A 90 -13.42 -5.59 -8.91
N LEU A 91 -14.25 -6.57 -8.58
CA LEU A 91 -14.17 -7.28 -7.30
C LEU A 91 -12.81 -7.99 -7.12
N GLY A 92 -12.34 -8.68 -8.16
CA GLY A 92 -11.07 -9.40 -8.12
C GLY A 92 -9.90 -8.46 -7.84
N TYR A 93 -9.87 -7.29 -8.47
CA TYR A 93 -8.83 -6.29 -8.21
C TYR A 93 -8.92 -5.72 -6.79
N ALA A 94 -10.10 -5.31 -6.33
CA ALA A 94 -10.26 -4.75 -4.98
C ALA A 94 -9.87 -5.77 -3.89
N SER A 95 -10.25 -7.04 -4.05
CA SER A 95 -9.89 -8.11 -3.12
C SER A 95 -8.40 -8.43 -3.14
N HIS A 96 -7.78 -8.47 -4.32
CA HIS A 96 -6.34 -8.69 -4.44
C HIS A 96 -5.54 -7.52 -3.84
N MET A 97 -5.92 -6.28 -4.14
CA MET A 97 -5.28 -5.08 -3.58
C MET A 97 -5.46 -5.00 -2.06
N ARG A 98 -6.59 -5.43 -1.51
CA ARG A 98 -6.77 -5.57 -0.05
C ARG A 98 -5.70 -6.48 0.56
N ASN A 99 -5.48 -7.66 -0.01
CA ASN A 99 -4.46 -8.60 0.47
C ASN A 99 -3.04 -8.05 0.29
N ALA A 100 -2.75 -7.40 -0.84
CA ALA A 100 -1.48 -6.75 -1.09
C ALA A 100 -1.20 -5.65 -0.06
N MET A 101 -2.19 -4.82 0.28
CA MET A 101 -2.05 -3.79 1.32
C MET A 101 -1.82 -4.38 2.70
N ALA A 102 -2.46 -5.50 3.04
CA ALA A 102 -2.20 -6.21 4.29
C ALA A 102 -0.74 -6.74 4.37
N MET A 103 -0.22 -7.26 3.25
CA MET A 103 1.19 -7.66 3.15
C MET A 103 2.14 -6.46 3.24
N PHE A 104 1.80 -5.33 2.61
CA PHE A 104 2.62 -4.12 2.73
C PHE A 104 2.61 -3.56 4.15
N MET A 105 1.48 -3.65 4.85
CA MET A 105 1.37 -3.28 6.25
C MET A 105 2.27 -4.18 7.12
N SER A 106 2.26 -5.51 6.92
CA SER A 106 3.11 -6.42 7.69
C SER A 106 4.59 -6.15 7.46
N LEU A 107 5.01 -5.94 6.21
CA LEU A 107 6.39 -5.56 5.87
C LEU A 107 6.80 -4.22 6.51
N THR A 108 5.89 -3.24 6.52
CA THR A 108 6.13 -1.93 7.13
C THR A 108 6.29 -2.05 8.65
N ILE A 109 5.44 -2.84 9.30
CA ILE A 109 5.54 -3.12 10.74
C ILE A 109 6.87 -3.83 11.06
N SER A 110 7.22 -4.89 10.32
CA SER A 110 8.47 -5.60 10.50
C SER A 110 9.69 -4.70 10.34
N LYS A 111 9.71 -3.83 9.31
CA LYS A 111 10.79 -2.85 9.13
C LYS A 111 10.82 -1.81 10.25
N GLY A 112 9.66 -1.33 10.70
CA GLY A 112 9.54 -0.40 11.83
C GLY A 112 10.11 -1.00 13.12
N PHE A 113 9.78 -2.25 13.43
CA PHE A 113 10.36 -2.97 14.58
C PHE A 113 11.86 -3.14 14.44
N ALA A 114 12.35 -3.53 13.25
CA ALA A 114 13.78 -3.70 13.02
C ALA A 114 14.56 -2.39 13.24
N ILE A 115 14.04 -1.25 12.78
CA ILE A 115 14.67 0.06 12.98
C ILE A 115 14.60 0.50 14.44
N MET A 116 13.47 0.30 15.12
CA MET A 116 13.39 0.63 16.54
C MET A 116 14.39 -0.19 17.36
N TYR A 117 14.51 -1.48 17.07
CA TYR A 117 15.44 -2.36 17.76
C TYR A 117 16.90 -1.99 17.45
N SER A 118 17.26 -1.77 16.18
CA SER A 118 18.63 -1.37 15.81
C SER A 118 19.00 0.02 16.34
N THR A 119 18.02 0.93 16.45
CA THR A 119 18.21 2.25 17.06
C THR A 119 18.39 2.13 18.57
N TYR A 120 17.60 1.29 19.24
CA TYR A 120 17.75 1.04 20.68
C TYR A 120 19.09 0.39 21.03
N ASP A 121 19.52 -0.63 20.28
CA ASP A 121 20.80 -1.31 20.50
C ASP A 121 21.99 -0.36 20.24
N ALA A 122 21.92 0.48 19.20
CA ALA A 122 22.95 1.48 18.94
C ALA A 122 23.01 2.56 20.03
N CYS A 123 21.87 3.02 20.52
CA CYS A 123 21.77 4.07 21.53
C CYS A 123 22.09 3.61 22.97
N LYS A 124 22.20 2.30 23.24
CA LYS A 124 22.43 1.76 24.59
C LYS A 124 23.90 1.39 24.87
N MET A 125 24.77 1.42 23.88
CA MET A 125 26.19 1.09 24.04
C MET A 125 26.87 2.12 24.96
N PRO A 126 27.32 1.73 26.17
CA PRO A 126 28.01 2.65 27.05
C PRO A 126 29.49 2.70 26.66
N THR A 127 29.95 3.88 26.27
CA THR A 127 31.31 4.38 26.55
C THR A 127 32.52 3.81 25.78
N GLU A 128 32.39 3.16 24.63
CA GLU A 128 33.57 2.93 23.76
C GLU A 128 33.28 3.16 22.26
N ALA A 129 33.67 4.37 21.81
CA ALA A 129 34.25 4.62 20.49
C ALA A 129 33.39 4.80 19.22
N LEU A 130 32.22 5.47 19.24
CA LEU A 130 31.69 6.08 18.01
C LEU A 130 31.21 7.53 18.23
N GLY A 131 31.84 8.47 17.52
CA GLY A 131 31.61 9.90 17.68
C GLY A 131 30.20 10.35 17.27
N GLU A 132 29.63 11.27 18.06
CA GLU A 132 28.58 12.28 17.79
C GLU A 132 27.33 11.96 16.91
N LEU A 133 27.20 10.74 16.35
CA LEU A 133 26.07 10.32 15.51
C LEU A 133 25.09 9.35 16.20
N GLU A 134 25.32 9.00 17.47
CA GLU A 134 24.81 7.77 18.10
C GLU A 134 23.29 7.72 18.35
N CYS A 135 22.53 8.80 18.25
CA CYS A 135 21.06 8.74 18.16
C CYS A 135 20.55 9.84 17.22
N SER A 136 20.92 9.79 15.93
CA SER A 136 20.54 10.86 15.00
C SER A 136 19.02 11.08 15.02
N HIS A 137 18.60 12.34 15.18
CA HIS A 137 17.19 12.74 15.08
C HIS A 137 16.53 12.21 13.79
N LEU A 138 17.34 11.98 12.75
CA LEU A 138 16.94 11.39 11.48
C LEU A 138 16.44 9.94 11.61
N ARG A 139 17.04 9.11 12.48
CA ARG A 139 16.56 7.74 12.72
C ARG A 139 15.22 7.72 13.44
N TRP A 140 15.04 8.56 14.45
CA TRP A 140 13.75 8.72 15.13
C TRP A 140 12.67 9.30 14.21
N ALA A 141 13.02 10.28 13.38
CA ALA A 141 12.14 10.80 12.34
C ALA A 141 11.74 9.70 11.34
N THR A 142 12.69 8.85 10.94
CA THR A 142 12.43 7.74 10.02
C THR A 142 11.48 6.71 10.62
N THR A 143 11.63 6.37 11.91
CA THR A 143 10.66 5.53 12.64
C THR A 143 9.26 6.13 12.63
N ALA A 144 9.14 7.45 12.88
CA ALA A 144 7.85 8.14 12.84
C ALA A 144 7.23 8.12 11.44
N VAL A 145 8.03 8.37 10.39
CA VAL A 145 7.56 8.30 9.00
C VAL A 145 7.08 6.89 8.64
N ILE A 146 7.78 5.84 9.10
CA ILE A 146 7.37 4.45 8.90
C ILE A 146 6.04 4.15 9.61
N ALA A 147 5.85 4.65 10.83
CA ALA A 147 4.59 4.50 11.56
C ALA A 147 3.43 5.19 10.81
N VAL A 148 3.64 6.42 10.33
CA VAL A 148 2.64 7.14 9.53
C VAL A 148 2.35 6.41 8.23
N PHE A 149 3.37 5.91 7.53
CA PHE A 149 3.21 5.12 6.31
C PHE A 149 2.45 3.81 6.58
N GLY A 150 2.74 3.12 7.68
CA GLY A 150 2.01 1.94 8.12
C GLY A 150 0.53 2.24 8.38
N TYR A 151 0.23 3.37 9.03
CA TYR A 151 -1.16 3.82 9.23
C TYR A 151 -1.88 4.12 7.92
N ILE A 152 -1.22 4.82 6.98
CA ILE A 152 -1.79 5.07 5.66
C ILE A 152 -2.08 3.76 4.92
N THR A 153 -1.18 2.79 4.99
CA THR A 153 -1.33 1.48 4.37
C THR A 153 -2.49 0.70 5.00
N TYR A 154 -2.65 0.79 6.32
CA TYR A 154 -3.82 0.27 7.04
C TYR A 154 -5.12 0.91 6.54
N VAL A 155 -5.17 2.25 6.44
CA VAL A 155 -6.35 2.97 5.93
C VAL A 155 -6.66 2.54 4.50
N ALA A 156 -5.65 2.43 3.63
CA ALA A 156 -5.83 1.91 2.28
C ALA A 156 -6.43 0.50 2.28
N SER A 157 -5.95 -0.40 3.16
CA SER A 157 -6.49 -1.76 3.29
C SER A 157 -7.97 -1.77 3.69
N LEU A 158 -8.40 -0.86 4.58
CA LEU A 158 -9.80 -0.73 4.97
C LEU A 158 -10.67 -0.26 3.81
N VAL A 159 -10.19 0.72 3.03
CA VAL A 159 -10.91 1.22 1.86
C VAL A 159 -11.08 0.10 0.83
N PHE A 160 -10.02 -0.67 0.53
CA PHE A 160 -10.13 -1.82 -0.37
C PHE A 160 -11.05 -2.92 0.17
N THR A 161 -11.10 -3.13 1.48
CA THR A 161 -12.05 -4.05 2.11
C THR A 161 -13.49 -3.60 1.86
N ARG A 162 -13.79 -2.31 2.09
CA ARG A 162 -15.13 -1.74 1.84
C ARG A 162 -15.53 -1.79 0.37
N LEU A 163 -14.59 -1.53 -0.54
CA LEU A 163 -14.83 -1.66 -1.98
C LEU A 163 -15.15 -3.11 -2.36
N ALA A 164 -14.38 -4.07 -1.85
CA ALA A 164 -14.62 -5.49 -2.12
C ALA A 164 -15.99 -5.94 -1.58
N GLU A 165 -16.35 -5.59 -0.35
CA GLU A 165 -17.67 -5.87 0.23
C GLU A 165 -18.80 -5.31 -0.64
N SER A 166 -18.68 -4.03 -1.04
CA SER A 166 -19.70 -3.36 -1.84
C SER A 166 -19.83 -3.97 -3.23
N TYR A 167 -18.72 -4.34 -3.88
CA TYR A 167 -18.74 -4.97 -5.20
C TYR A 167 -19.33 -6.38 -5.14
N ILE A 168 -19.10 -7.15 -4.07
CA ILE A 168 -19.78 -8.43 -3.85
C ILE A 168 -21.30 -8.25 -3.81
N LEU A 169 -21.78 -7.24 -3.07
CA LEU A 169 -23.21 -6.97 -2.95
C LEU A 169 -23.85 -6.58 -4.29
N VAL A 170 -23.17 -5.75 -5.08
CA VAL A 170 -23.64 -5.35 -6.42
C VAL A 170 -23.71 -6.57 -7.36
N HIS A 171 -22.67 -7.41 -7.38
CA HIS A 171 -22.70 -8.64 -8.17
C HIS A 171 -23.80 -9.61 -7.74
N ALA A 172 -24.04 -9.73 -6.43
CA ALA A 172 -25.12 -10.59 -5.91
C ALA A 172 -26.52 -10.06 -6.27
N ALA A 173 -26.70 -8.73 -6.32
CA ALA A 173 -27.95 -8.11 -6.73
C ALA A 173 -28.23 -8.30 -8.23
N MET A 174 -27.23 -8.08 -9.10
CA MET A 174 -27.35 -8.31 -10.55
C MET A 174 -27.79 -9.75 -10.86
N ARG A 175 -27.27 -10.73 -10.13
CA ARG A 175 -27.61 -12.14 -10.32
C ARG A 175 -29.06 -12.47 -9.97
N LYS A 176 -29.71 -11.70 -9.09
CA LYS A 176 -31.13 -11.90 -8.75
C LYS A 176 -32.07 -11.37 -9.84
N GLU A 177 -31.60 -10.46 -10.68
CA GLU A 177 -32.41 -9.88 -11.78
C GLU A 177 -32.37 -10.74 -13.05
N GLU A 178 -31.40 -11.66 -13.15
CA GLU A 178 -31.24 -12.59 -14.29
C GLU A 178 -32.01 -13.91 -14.14
N VAL A 179 -32.59 -14.20 -12.96
CA VAL A 179 -33.35 -15.43 -12.64
C VAL A 179 -34.82 -15.11 -12.46
#